data_AF-A0A6F9DHK2-F1
#
_entry.id   AF-A0A6F9DHK2-F1
#
_cell.length_a   1.000
_cell.length_b   1.000
_cell.length_c   1.000
_cell.angle_alpha   90.00
_cell.angle_beta   90.00
_cell.angle_gamma   90.00
#
_symmetry.space_group_name_H-M   'P 1'
#
loop_
_entity.id
_entity.type
_entity.pdbx_description
1 polymer ?
#
loop_
_entity_poly.entity_id
_entity_poly.type
_entity_poly.pdbx_seq_one_letter_code
_entity_poly.pdbx_strand_id
1 'polypeptide(L)'
;MMEGFSSTLEVRYTLQDTVEVIAQLELATGTKFVVLQKQKFYGNPDWIPTSKGRIYWEHPGPEDGISIPIPFDGQPFMFVGRKVLGCHQGVDKDKERKARRIEEKHKDGTAGRIVKQRKTRISKKVNCPAQIYSLQIAKFPEYEIPGNTARDRRESAKRLKDDLANNIDVGYNIIYITKLPLLTDHEGHLISGEAIRPPNLVTDERDILIEKCAQVSQTISNATNIVRDGPYLKDLLSTLQQVQNSVLEHVSSEEIAEIEESIGKQEYNPDMNEVTIEIEIEKQENTEFNQCE
;
A
#
# COMPACT_ATOMS: atom_id res chain seq x y z
N MET A 1 5.74 2.66 -24.51
CA MET A 1 6.82 2.49 -23.51
C MET A 1 6.11 2.34 -22.17
N MET A 2 6.08 1.13 -21.61
CA MET A 2 5.36 0.85 -20.36
C MET A 2 6.29 1.12 -19.17
N GLU A 3 5.87 1.99 -18.27
CA GLU A 3 6.51 2.14 -16.96
C GLU A 3 6.16 0.91 -16.12
N GLY A 4 7.18 0.09 -15.84
CA GLY A 4 7.04 -1.10 -15.01
C GLY A 4 6.85 -0.71 -13.54
N PHE A 5 5.87 -1.34 -12.88
CA PHE A 5 5.72 -1.29 -11.43
C PHE A 5 6.93 -1.99 -10.78
N SER A 6 7.95 -1.20 -10.45
CA SER A 6 9.09 -1.60 -9.60
C SER A 6 8.61 -1.82 -8.16
N SER A 7 9.26 -2.71 -7.41
CA SER A 7 8.94 -2.97 -6.00
C SER A 7 8.82 -1.67 -5.21
N THR A 8 7.65 -1.40 -4.64
CA THR A 8 7.41 -0.16 -3.88
C THR A 8 8.06 -0.24 -2.51
N LEU A 9 9.14 0.54 -2.35
CA LEU A 9 9.71 0.83 -1.04
C LEU A 9 8.90 1.96 -0.42
N GLU A 10 8.27 1.67 0.71
CA GLU A 10 7.52 2.66 1.47
C GLU A 10 8.27 3.05 2.73
N VAL A 11 8.58 4.33 2.87
CA VAL A 11 9.14 4.92 4.09
C VAL A 11 7.98 5.42 4.94
N ARG A 12 7.94 4.99 6.21
CA ARG A 12 6.90 5.32 7.19
C ARG A 12 7.54 5.77 8.50
N TYR A 13 6.84 6.61 9.25
CA TYR A 13 7.38 7.23 10.46
C TYR A 13 6.85 6.56 11.74
N THR A 14 5.83 5.70 11.64
CA THR A 14 5.34 4.93 12.78
C THR A 14 5.22 3.43 12.48
N LEU A 15 5.22 2.63 13.56
CA LEU A 15 4.93 1.21 13.48
C LEU A 15 3.48 0.97 13.03
N GLN A 16 2.58 1.86 13.42
CA GLN A 16 1.15 1.76 13.12
C GLN A 16 0.91 1.93 11.61
N ASP A 17 1.52 2.91 10.97
CA ASP A 17 1.45 3.10 9.51
C ASP A 17 1.91 1.84 8.76
N THR A 18 2.97 1.20 9.26
CA THR A 18 3.48 -0.04 8.68
C THR A 18 2.45 -1.17 8.77
N VAL A 19 1.74 -1.28 9.90
CA VAL A 19 0.68 -2.27 10.09
C VAL A 19 -0.51 -1.97 9.18
N GLU A 20 -0.87 -0.70 9.03
CA GLU A 20 -1.99 -0.25 8.19
C GLU A 20 -1.75 -0.54 6.71
N VAL A 21 -0.56 -0.24 6.19
CA VAL A 21 -0.18 -0.57 4.81
C VAL A 21 -0.27 -2.07 4.55
N ILE A 22 0.21 -2.89 5.50
CA ILE A 22 0.11 -4.35 5.37
C ILE A 22 -1.36 -4.78 5.39
N ALA A 23 -2.19 -4.19 6.26
CA ALA A 23 -3.62 -4.49 6.31
C ALA A 23 -4.35 -4.09 5.02
N GLN A 24 -4.00 -2.94 4.44
CA GLN A 24 -4.51 -2.49 3.14
C GLN A 24 -4.10 -3.43 2.02
N LEU A 25 -2.83 -3.86 1.99
CA LEU A 25 -2.36 -4.86 1.04
C LEU A 25 -3.13 -6.17 1.19
N GLU A 26 -3.30 -6.67 2.41
CA GLU A 26 -4.06 -7.90 2.68
C GLU A 26 -5.53 -7.79 2.27
N LEU A 27 -6.15 -6.62 2.48
CA LEU A 27 -7.52 -6.35 2.07
C LEU A 27 -7.62 -6.31 0.54
N ALA A 28 -6.74 -5.52 -0.11
CA ALA A 28 -6.72 -5.35 -1.54
C ALA A 28 -6.45 -6.66 -2.27
N THR A 29 -5.52 -7.48 -1.78
CA THR A 29 -5.09 -8.72 -2.44
C THR A 29 -5.84 -9.96 -1.94
N GLY A 30 -6.63 -9.85 -0.87
CA GLY A 30 -7.18 -11.00 -0.14
C GLY A 30 -6.13 -11.99 0.36
N THR A 31 -4.84 -11.63 0.31
CA THR A 31 -3.77 -12.43 0.87
C THR A 31 -3.66 -12.19 2.38
N LYS A 32 -2.96 -13.09 3.05
CA LYS A 32 -2.67 -12.95 4.48
C LYS A 32 -1.21 -13.25 4.70
N PHE A 33 -0.59 -12.51 5.60
CA PHE A 33 0.83 -12.63 5.91
C PHE A 33 1.03 -13.12 7.35
N VAL A 34 2.03 -13.96 7.53
CA VAL A 34 2.41 -14.53 8.84
C VAL A 34 3.85 -14.18 9.15
N VAL A 35 4.17 -13.99 10.43
CA VAL A 35 5.54 -13.65 10.85
C VAL A 35 6.47 -14.83 10.57
N LEU A 36 7.45 -14.60 9.69
CA LEU A 36 8.53 -15.56 9.44
C LEU A 36 9.71 -15.34 10.38
N GLN A 37 10.04 -14.06 10.62
CA GLN A 37 11.15 -13.65 11.46
C GLN A 37 10.84 -12.29 12.09
N LYS A 38 11.18 -12.12 13.37
CA LYS A 38 11.15 -10.83 14.06
C LYS A 38 12.39 -10.73 14.94
N GLN A 39 13.14 -9.64 14.83
CA GLN A 39 14.25 -9.35 15.75
C GLN A 39 13.74 -8.76 17.07
N LYS A 40 14.52 -8.95 18.14
CA LYS A 40 14.16 -8.59 19.52
C LYS A 40 13.70 -7.14 19.67
N PHE A 41 14.40 -6.19 19.05
CA PHE A 41 14.15 -4.77 19.21
C PHE A 41 13.16 -4.18 18.19
N TYR A 42 12.67 -4.98 17.23
CA TYR A 42 11.69 -4.48 16.27
C TYR A 42 10.36 -4.13 16.97
N GLY A 43 9.95 -2.87 16.85
CA GLY A 43 8.78 -2.29 17.49
C GLY A 43 8.92 -2.12 19.00
N ASN A 44 10.14 -2.18 19.55
CA ASN A 44 10.39 -1.93 20.96
C ASN A 44 10.66 -0.42 21.18
N PRO A 45 9.82 0.29 21.95
CA PRO A 45 10.04 1.71 22.27
C PRO A 45 11.24 1.94 23.20
N ASP A 46 11.65 0.93 23.97
CA ASP A 46 12.74 1.02 24.96
C ASP A 46 14.12 0.81 24.33
N TRP A 47 14.22 0.77 22.99
CA TRP A 47 15.51 0.68 22.34
C TRP A 47 16.25 2.01 22.49
N ILE A 48 17.50 1.95 22.95
CA ILE A 48 18.36 3.12 23.15
C ILE A 48 19.63 2.92 22.32
N PRO A 49 20.11 3.94 21.59
CA PRO A 49 21.37 3.87 20.86
C PRO A 49 22.55 3.67 21.82
N THR A 50 23.55 2.91 21.37
CA THR A 50 24.76 2.65 22.16
C THR A 50 26.00 2.98 21.35
N SER A 51 27.06 3.48 21.99
CA SER A 51 28.33 3.83 21.32
C SER A 51 29.01 2.64 20.61
N LYS A 52 28.70 1.41 21.03
CA LYS A 52 29.17 0.16 20.41
C LYS A 52 28.42 -0.19 19.12
N GLY A 53 27.24 0.39 18.91
CA GLY A 53 26.45 0.13 17.72
C GLY A 53 27.14 0.64 16.45
N ARG A 54 26.88 -0.03 15.33
CA ARG A 54 27.41 0.37 14.03
C ARG A 54 26.56 1.48 13.42
N ILE A 55 27.23 2.55 13.00
CA ILE A 55 26.63 3.67 12.29
C ILE A 55 26.77 3.41 10.78
N TYR A 56 25.70 3.66 10.06
CA TYR A 56 25.59 3.52 8.61
C TYR A 56 25.21 4.87 8.00
N TRP A 57 25.56 5.03 6.73
CA TRP A 57 25.26 6.21 5.92
C TRP A 57 24.44 5.85 4.67
N GLU A 58 24.56 4.60 4.25
CA GLU A 58 23.81 3.99 3.17
C GLU A 58 23.82 2.47 3.39
N HIS A 59 22.88 1.78 2.76
CA HIS A 59 22.84 0.33 2.70
C HIS A 59 22.48 -0.07 1.27
N PRO A 60 23.42 -0.54 0.45
CA PRO A 60 23.17 -0.77 -0.98
C PRO A 60 22.18 -1.92 -1.28
N GLY A 61 21.71 -2.67 -0.28
CA GLY A 61 20.93 -3.89 -0.48
C GLY A 61 21.79 -5.04 -1.07
N PRO A 62 21.49 -6.31 -0.79
CA PRO A 62 22.07 -7.43 -1.52
C PRO A 62 21.44 -7.50 -2.93
N GLU A 63 22.21 -8.00 -3.89
CA GLU A 63 21.73 -8.30 -5.24
C GLU A 63 20.51 -9.25 -5.23
N ASP A 64 20.43 -10.11 -4.21
CA ASP A 64 19.33 -11.06 -4.00
C ASP A 64 17.99 -10.40 -3.63
N GLY A 65 17.96 -9.07 -3.42
CA GLY A 65 16.73 -8.31 -3.17
C GLY A 65 16.08 -8.51 -1.79
N ILE A 66 16.74 -9.26 -0.89
CA ILE A 66 16.22 -9.63 0.44
C ILE A 66 16.34 -8.49 1.46
N SER A 67 17.33 -7.59 1.31
CA SER A 67 17.44 -6.42 2.18
C SER A 67 16.99 -5.14 1.45
N ILE A 68 16.47 -4.22 2.24
CA ILE A 68 15.94 -2.95 1.76
C ILE A 68 17.10 -2.00 1.50
N PRO A 69 17.30 -1.52 0.27
CA PRO A 69 18.33 -0.53 0.01
C PRO A 69 17.96 0.81 0.67
N ILE A 70 18.94 1.44 1.31
CA ILE A 70 18.83 2.77 1.91
C ILE A 70 19.85 3.66 1.20
N PRO A 71 19.40 4.63 0.37
CA PRO A 71 20.32 5.55 -0.30
C PRO A 71 20.98 6.48 0.72
N PHE A 72 22.11 7.07 0.32
CA PHE A 72 22.73 8.14 1.09
C PHE A 72 21.88 9.40 1.02
N ASP A 73 21.51 9.94 2.18
CA ASP A 73 20.73 11.17 2.34
C ASP A 73 21.39 12.19 3.29
N GLY A 74 22.68 12.01 3.58
CA GLY A 74 23.42 12.87 4.49
C GLY A 74 23.23 12.55 5.97
N GLN A 75 22.23 11.75 6.37
CA GLN A 75 21.93 11.47 7.78
C GLN A 75 22.46 10.11 8.22
N PRO A 76 23.26 10.04 9.30
CA PRO A 76 23.69 8.76 9.83
C PRO A 76 22.52 8.02 10.47
N PHE A 77 22.56 6.69 10.39
CA PHE A 77 21.54 5.83 10.99
C PHE A 77 22.10 4.56 11.62
N MET A 78 21.31 3.97 12.51
CA MET A 78 21.55 2.67 13.14
C MET A 78 20.39 1.71 12.84
N PHE A 79 20.70 0.43 12.62
CA PHE A 79 19.68 -0.61 12.55
C PHE A 79 19.14 -0.92 13.95
N VAL A 80 17.83 -0.82 14.11
CA VAL A 80 17.14 -1.17 15.37
C VAL A 80 16.66 -2.61 15.31
N GLY A 81 15.91 -2.96 14.27
CA GLY A 81 15.38 -4.31 14.12
C GLY A 81 14.79 -4.57 12.74
N ARG A 82 14.52 -5.83 12.45
CA ARG A 82 13.81 -6.27 11.24
C ARG A 82 12.64 -7.19 11.57
N LYS A 83 11.62 -7.14 10.73
CA LYS A 83 10.48 -8.05 10.72
C LYS A 83 10.25 -8.52 9.29
N VAL A 84 10.18 -9.83 9.10
CA VAL A 84 9.86 -10.48 7.82
C VAL A 84 8.54 -11.20 7.99
N LEU A 85 7.60 -10.86 7.11
CA LEU A 85 6.33 -11.56 7.00
C LEU A 85 6.33 -12.32 5.67
N GLY A 86 5.70 -13.48 5.65
CA GLY A 86 5.56 -14.29 4.44
C GLY A 86 4.11 -14.62 4.19
N CYS A 87 3.74 -14.83 2.93
CA CYS A 87 2.41 -15.28 2.57
C CYS A 87 2.01 -16.51 3.41
N HIS A 88 0.76 -16.53 3.89
CA HIS A 88 0.23 -17.64 4.67
C HIS A 88 0.17 -18.95 3.86
N GLN A 89 0.16 -18.87 2.53
CA GLN A 89 0.27 -19.99 1.60
C GLN A 89 1.73 -20.31 1.21
N GLY A 90 2.70 -19.65 1.83
CA GLY A 90 4.13 -19.93 1.67
C GLY A 90 4.56 -21.30 2.20
N VAL A 91 5.87 -21.50 2.38
CA VAL A 91 6.44 -22.79 2.80
C VAL A 91 5.86 -23.31 4.12
N ASP A 92 5.55 -24.61 4.19
CA ASP A 92 5.14 -25.27 5.43
C ASP A 92 6.35 -25.56 6.31
N LYS A 93 6.70 -24.59 7.17
CA LYS A 93 7.80 -24.73 8.15
C LYS A 93 7.62 -25.89 9.13
N ASP A 94 6.41 -26.41 9.28
CA ASP A 94 6.09 -27.50 10.19
C ASP A 94 6.03 -28.87 9.52
N LYS A 95 6.37 -28.96 8.23
CA LYS A 95 6.27 -30.21 7.45
C LYS A 95 7.00 -31.37 8.11
N GLU A 96 8.25 -31.15 8.52
CA GLU A 96 9.07 -32.17 9.19
C GLU A 96 8.53 -32.56 10.56
N ARG A 97 8.10 -31.57 11.36
CA ARG A 97 7.47 -31.81 12.67
C ARG A 97 6.19 -32.62 12.55
N LYS A 98 5.38 -32.36 11.52
CA LYS A 98 4.17 -33.11 11.21
C LYS A 98 4.49 -34.54 10.77
N ALA A 99 5.49 -34.72 9.90
CA ALA A 99 5.95 -36.04 9.46
C ALA A 99 6.44 -36.88 10.65
N ARG A 100 7.29 -36.31 11.52
CA ARG A 100 7.78 -36.98 12.73
C ARG A 100 6.65 -37.41 13.67
N ARG A 101 5.64 -36.55 13.89
CA ARG A 101 4.45 -36.91 14.70
C ARG A 101 3.63 -38.04 14.09
N ILE A 102 3.60 -38.17 12.76
CA ILE A 102 2.93 -39.28 12.09
C ILE A 102 3.74 -40.57 12.33
N GLU A 103 5.05 -40.53 12.13
CA GLU A 103 5.95 -41.66 12.38
C GLU A 103 5.92 -42.14 13.84
N GLU A 104 5.95 -41.23 14.82
CA GLU A 104 5.83 -41.56 16.25
C GLU A 104 4.52 -42.31 16.55
N LYS A 105 3.38 -41.85 16.01
CA LYS A 105 2.09 -42.53 16.16
C LYS A 105 2.05 -43.93 15.52
N HIS A 106 2.79 -44.14 14.44
CA HIS A 106 2.91 -45.46 13.81
C HIS A 106 3.75 -46.43 14.67
N LYS A 107 4.73 -45.92 15.44
CA LYS A 107 5.57 -46.74 16.33
C LYS A 107 4.87 -47.14 17.63
N ASP A 108 4.03 -46.27 18.19
CA ASP A 108 3.37 -46.50 19.49
C ASP A 108 2.19 -47.50 19.47
N GLY A 109 2.00 -48.27 18.38
CA GLY A 109 1.00 -49.35 18.31
C GLY A 109 -0.47 -48.91 18.38
N THR A 110 -0.76 -47.62 18.51
CA THR A 110 -2.12 -47.05 18.52
C THR A 110 -2.78 -47.02 17.12
N ALA A 111 -2.13 -47.62 16.12
CA ALA A 111 -2.63 -47.81 14.77
C ALA A 111 -3.92 -48.66 14.67
N GLY A 112 -4.31 -49.36 15.74
CA GLY A 112 -5.52 -50.20 15.80
C GLY A 112 -6.82 -49.47 16.17
N ARG A 113 -6.77 -48.23 16.69
CA ARG A 113 -7.98 -47.41 16.75
C ARG A 113 -8.15 -46.79 15.38
N ILE A 114 -9.23 -47.18 14.67
CA ILE A 114 -9.76 -46.45 13.52
C ILE A 114 -10.20 -45.07 14.02
N VAL A 115 -9.24 -44.19 14.34
CA VAL A 115 -9.47 -42.77 14.41
C VAL A 115 -9.81 -42.42 12.98
N LYS A 116 -11.12 -42.33 12.68
CA LYS A 116 -11.65 -41.92 11.38
C LYS A 116 -10.69 -40.90 10.82
N GLN A 117 -9.84 -41.30 9.86
CA GLN A 117 -8.90 -40.39 9.25
C GLN A 117 -9.79 -39.33 8.62
N ARG A 118 -9.93 -38.18 9.28
CA ARG A 118 -10.58 -37.03 8.68
C ARG A 118 -9.85 -36.87 7.36
N LYS A 119 -10.57 -37.04 6.24
CA LYS A 119 -10.02 -36.90 4.88
C LYS A 119 -8.95 -35.83 4.93
N THR A 120 -7.71 -36.22 4.70
CA THR A 120 -6.54 -35.36 4.82
C THR A 120 -6.81 -34.16 3.94
N ARG A 121 -7.20 -33.03 4.57
CA ARG A 121 -7.47 -31.81 3.83
C ARG A 121 -6.17 -31.47 3.12
N ILE A 122 -6.24 -31.30 1.80
CA ILE A 122 -5.12 -30.84 0.99
C ILE A 122 -4.61 -29.56 1.66
N SER A 123 -3.30 -29.51 1.94
CA SER A 123 -2.70 -28.36 2.61
C SER A 123 -2.87 -27.13 1.75
N LYS A 124 -3.26 -26.00 2.35
CA LYS A 124 -3.31 -24.68 1.68
C LYS A 124 -1.93 -24.07 1.39
N LYS A 125 -0.85 -24.82 1.64
CA LYS A 125 0.54 -24.37 1.52
C LYS A 125 1.03 -24.75 0.13
N VAL A 126 1.34 -23.75 -0.69
CA VAL A 126 1.76 -23.89 -2.09
C VAL A 126 3.20 -23.43 -2.31
N ASN A 127 3.94 -23.15 -1.23
CA ASN A 127 5.30 -22.62 -1.26
C ASN A 127 5.44 -21.26 -1.96
N CYS A 128 4.41 -20.42 -1.88
CA CYS A 128 4.45 -19.03 -2.35
C CYS A 128 5.67 -18.26 -1.78
N PRO A 129 6.49 -17.62 -2.64
CA PRO A 129 7.70 -16.92 -2.21
C PRO A 129 7.44 -15.51 -1.66
N ALA A 130 6.26 -14.92 -1.91
CA ALA A 130 5.92 -13.57 -1.49
C ALA A 130 6.21 -13.28 -0.01
N GLN A 131 7.01 -12.23 0.22
CA GLN A 131 7.44 -11.77 1.53
C GLN A 131 7.35 -10.25 1.63
N ILE A 132 6.97 -9.78 2.82
CA ILE A 132 7.08 -8.37 3.20
C ILE A 132 8.29 -8.24 4.10
N TYR A 133 9.18 -7.31 3.76
CA TYR A 133 10.31 -6.94 4.60
C TYR A 133 10.00 -5.61 5.26
N SER A 134 10.16 -5.53 6.57
CA SER A 134 10.07 -4.28 7.30
C SER A 134 11.29 -4.08 8.18
N LEU A 135 11.88 -2.91 8.07
CA LEU A 135 13.14 -2.53 8.67
C LEU A 135 12.93 -1.30 9.54
N GLN A 136 13.31 -1.39 10.80
CA GLN A 136 13.31 -0.27 11.73
C GLN A 136 14.73 0.27 11.86
N ILE A 137 14.89 1.57 11.62
CA ILE A 137 16.15 2.30 11.77
C ILE A 137 15.96 3.51 12.69
N ALA A 138 17.04 3.94 13.31
CA ALA A 138 17.13 5.20 14.04
C ALA A 138 18.03 6.16 13.25
N LYS A 139 17.49 7.31 12.83
CA LYS A 139 18.24 8.38 12.16
C LYS A 139 18.63 9.46 13.16
N PHE A 140 19.77 10.11 12.92
CA PHE A 140 20.34 11.13 13.79
C PHE A 140 20.50 12.46 13.04
N PRO A 141 19.45 13.30 12.97
CA PRO A 141 19.46 14.53 12.16
C PRO A 141 20.54 15.54 12.57
N GLU A 142 20.86 15.63 13.87
CA GLU A 142 21.88 16.55 14.40
C GLU A 142 23.30 16.24 13.89
N TYR A 143 23.49 15.04 13.33
CA TYR A 143 24.77 14.52 12.82
C TYR A 143 24.81 14.42 11.30
N GLU A 144 23.89 15.11 10.63
CA GLU A 144 23.87 15.23 9.18
C GLU A 144 25.18 15.84 8.64
N ILE A 145 25.64 15.34 7.49
CA ILE A 145 26.81 15.84 6.80
C ILE A 145 26.42 16.45 5.44
N PRO A 146 27.02 17.59 5.04
CA PRO A 146 26.68 18.25 3.78
C PRO A 146 27.25 17.52 2.56
N GLY A 147 28.31 16.74 2.73
CA GLY A 147 29.05 16.09 1.65
C GLY A 147 29.24 14.61 1.90
N ASN A 148 29.21 13.81 0.83
CA ASN A 148 29.44 12.37 0.89
C ASN A 148 30.94 12.02 0.87
N THR A 149 31.75 12.63 1.75
CA THR A 149 33.18 12.33 1.82
C THR A 149 33.49 11.34 2.96
N ALA A 150 34.52 10.52 2.76
CA ALA A 150 34.94 9.56 3.79
C ALA A 150 35.43 10.25 5.08
N ARG A 151 35.93 11.49 4.96
CA ARG A 151 36.36 12.31 6.10
C ARG A 151 35.15 12.76 6.92
N ASP A 152 34.16 13.37 6.26
CA ASP A 152 32.96 13.90 6.93
C ASP A 152 32.17 12.77 7.61
N ARG A 153 32.00 11.63 6.91
CA ARG A 153 31.39 10.42 7.47
C ARG A 153 32.11 9.94 8.74
N ARG A 154 33.45 9.99 8.76
CA ARG A 154 34.25 9.55 9.91
C ARG A 154 34.17 10.54 11.07
N GLU A 155 34.28 11.83 10.81
CA GLU A 155 34.24 12.87 11.83
C GLU A 155 32.86 12.93 12.50
N SER A 156 31.78 12.93 11.72
CA SER A 156 30.42 12.91 12.27
C SER A 156 30.11 11.62 13.02
N ALA A 157 30.47 10.44 12.48
CA ALA A 157 30.26 9.18 13.18
C ALA A 157 31.09 9.08 14.47
N LYS A 158 32.29 9.68 14.50
CA LYS A 158 33.09 9.77 15.73
C LYS A 158 32.39 10.65 16.76
N ARG A 159 31.92 11.84 16.37
CA ARG A 159 31.17 12.75 17.25
C ARG A 159 29.95 12.04 17.87
N LEU A 160 29.14 11.37 17.04
CA LEU A 160 28.00 10.59 17.51
C LEU A 160 28.39 9.50 18.50
N LYS A 161 29.48 8.76 18.25
CA LYS A 161 29.96 7.73 19.19
C LYS A 161 30.48 8.30 20.50
N ASP A 162 31.18 9.43 20.44
CA ASP A 162 31.73 10.10 21.62
C ASP A 162 30.56 10.61 22.50
N ASP A 163 29.54 11.23 21.90
CA ASP A 163 28.35 11.72 22.61
C ASP A 163 27.57 10.56 23.25
N LEU A 164 27.35 9.46 22.50
CA LEU A 164 26.73 8.24 23.03
C LEU A 164 27.58 7.57 24.13
N ALA A 165 28.91 7.67 24.08
CA ALA A 165 29.79 7.10 25.10
C ALA A 165 29.79 7.93 26.40
N ASN A 166 29.60 9.25 26.26
CA ASN A 166 29.51 10.19 27.38
C ASN A 166 28.10 10.30 27.96
N ASN A 167 27.13 9.51 27.48
CA ASN A 167 25.72 9.58 27.85
C ASN A 167 25.11 10.98 27.66
N ILE A 168 25.57 11.69 26.63
CA ILE A 168 24.91 12.91 26.17
C ILE A 168 23.59 12.48 25.53
N ASP A 169 22.52 13.23 25.81
CA ASP A 169 21.23 12.98 25.17
C ASP A 169 21.34 13.29 23.68
N VAL A 170 21.14 12.27 22.85
CA VAL A 170 21.27 12.36 21.40
C VAL A 170 19.88 12.20 20.81
N GLY A 171 19.38 13.26 20.16
CA GLY A 171 18.09 13.21 19.46
C GLY A 171 18.12 12.22 18.28
N TYR A 172 17.13 11.32 18.21
CA TYR A 172 16.97 10.41 17.08
C TYR A 172 15.51 10.19 16.69
N ASN A 173 15.30 9.93 15.39
CA ASN A 173 14.00 9.62 14.83
C ASN A 173 13.93 8.14 14.45
N ILE A 174 12.90 7.44 14.91
CA ILE A 174 12.63 6.07 14.48
C ILE A 174 11.86 6.10 13.17
N ILE A 175 12.35 5.36 12.17
CA ILE A 175 11.75 5.24 10.85
C ILE A 175 11.57 3.75 10.53
N TYR A 176 10.47 3.43 9.86
CA TYR A 176 10.16 2.11 9.34
C TYR A 176 10.21 2.15 7.82
N ILE A 177 11.03 1.29 7.22
CA ILE A 177 11.10 1.13 5.77
C ILE A 177 10.53 -0.24 5.45
N THR A 178 9.52 -0.28 4.60
CA THR A 178 8.80 -1.51 4.27
C THR A 178 8.86 -1.76 2.77
N LYS A 179 9.27 -2.97 2.39
CA LYS A 179 9.21 -3.49 1.03
C LYS A 179 8.04 -4.45 0.94
N LEU A 180 7.06 -4.08 0.14
CA LEU A 180 5.90 -4.91 -0.16
C LEU A 180 6.20 -5.84 -1.34
N PRO A 181 5.65 -7.06 -1.35
CA PRO A 181 5.73 -7.94 -2.51
C PRO A 181 4.87 -7.37 -3.65
N LEU A 182 5.31 -7.62 -4.87
CA LEU A 182 4.50 -7.41 -6.06
C LEU A 182 3.42 -8.49 -6.15
N LEU A 183 2.36 -8.22 -6.90
CA LEU A 183 1.34 -9.24 -7.20
C LEU A 183 1.96 -10.45 -7.91
N THR A 184 2.99 -10.23 -8.74
CA THR A 184 3.73 -11.28 -9.44
C THR A 184 4.58 -12.15 -8.52
N ASP A 185 4.91 -11.68 -7.31
CA ASP A 185 5.71 -12.46 -6.35
C ASP A 185 4.87 -13.57 -5.68
N HIS A 186 3.55 -13.54 -5.87
CA HIS A 186 2.66 -14.58 -5.39
C HIS A 186 2.56 -15.71 -6.42
N GLU A 187 3.11 -16.87 -6.05
CA GLU A 187 3.10 -18.06 -6.91
C GLU A 187 2.22 -19.18 -6.31
N GLY A 188 1.57 -19.93 -7.19
CA GLY A 188 0.85 -21.15 -6.84
C GLY A 188 -0.51 -20.94 -6.16
N HIS A 189 -0.99 -19.70 -6.02
CA HIS A 189 -2.34 -19.42 -5.50
C HIS A 189 -2.98 -18.17 -6.10
N LEU A 190 -4.30 -18.09 -5.98
CA LEU A 190 -5.08 -16.93 -6.39
C LEU A 190 -4.90 -15.76 -5.41
N ILE A 191 -4.93 -14.55 -5.96
CA ILE A 191 -4.99 -13.28 -5.24
C ILE A 191 -6.36 -12.67 -5.54
N SER A 192 -7.09 -12.23 -4.50
CA SER A 192 -8.47 -11.71 -4.62
C SER A 192 -8.55 -10.22 -4.94
N GLY A 193 -7.43 -9.55 -5.21
CA GLY A 193 -7.42 -8.19 -5.73
C GLY A 193 -7.60 -8.22 -7.23
N GLU A 194 -8.85 -8.37 -7.66
CA GLU A 194 -9.29 -8.42 -9.05
C GLU A 194 -8.55 -9.46 -9.91
N ALA A 195 -9.19 -10.61 -10.08
CA ALA A 195 -9.02 -11.56 -11.19
C ALA A 195 -7.85 -11.37 -12.17
N ILE A 196 -6.59 -11.52 -11.73
CA ILE A 196 -5.52 -11.94 -12.64
C ILE A 196 -5.57 -13.47 -12.67
N ARG A 197 -6.44 -13.98 -13.55
CA ARG A 197 -6.24 -15.31 -14.14
C ARG A 197 -4.80 -15.35 -14.68
N PRO A 198 -4.10 -16.49 -14.58
CA PRO A 198 -2.77 -16.62 -15.20
C PRO A 198 -2.87 -16.17 -16.66
N PRO A 199 -1.89 -15.44 -17.22
CA PRO A 199 -1.89 -15.07 -18.62
C PRO A 199 -1.64 -16.32 -19.46
N ASN A 200 -2.70 -17.08 -19.67
CA ASN A 200 -2.99 -17.68 -20.94
C ASN A 200 -4.20 -16.90 -21.49
N LEU A 201 -3.91 -15.85 -22.24
CA LEU A 201 -4.76 -15.19 -23.23
C LEU A 201 -6.11 -14.64 -22.73
N VAL A 202 -6.16 -13.34 -22.39
CA VAL A 202 -7.37 -12.53 -22.62
C VAL A 202 -7.07 -11.69 -23.86
N THR A 203 -7.57 -12.16 -24.99
CA THR A 203 -7.52 -11.48 -26.30
C THR A 203 -8.93 -11.17 -26.79
N ASP A 204 -9.84 -10.77 -25.89
CA ASP A 204 -11.17 -10.33 -26.32
C ASP A 204 -11.20 -8.80 -26.40
N GLU A 205 -11.23 -8.31 -27.64
CA GLU A 205 -11.33 -6.90 -28.04
C GLU A 205 -12.44 -6.15 -27.30
N ARG A 206 -13.50 -6.87 -26.90
CA ARG A 206 -14.63 -6.37 -26.11
C ARG A 206 -14.18 -5.77 -24.77
N ASP A 207 -13.32 -6.44 -24.03
CA ASP A 207 -12.95 -6.01 -22.68
C ASP A 207 -12.07 -4.74 -22.72
N ILE A 208 -11.22 -4.65 -23.73
CA ILE A 208 -10.40 -3.45 -24.02
C ILE A 208 -11.31 -2.26 -24.37
N LEU A 209 -12.39 -2.49 -25.11
CA LEU A 209 -13.34 -1.44 -25.49
C LEU A 209 -14.15 -0.96 -24.28
N ILE A 210 -14.56 -1.85 -23.38
CA ILE A 210 -15.26 -1.49 -22.14
C ILE A 210 -14.41 -0.56 -21.27
N GLU A 211 -13.13 -0.89 -21.08
CA GLU A 211 -12.21 -0.08 -20.28
C GLU A 211 -12.00 1.31 -20.90
N LYS A 212 -11.84 1.38 -22.22
CA LYS A 212 -11.70 2.66 -22.94
C LYS A 212 -12.96 3.53 -22.82
N CYS A 213 -14.15 2.94 -22.91
CA CYS A 213 -15.41 3.66 -22.73
C CYS A 213 -15.51 4.27 -21.31
N ALA A 214 -15.10 3.53 -20.28
CA ALA A 214 -15.09 4.03 -18.90
C ALA A 214 -14.14 5.24 -18.72
N GLN A 215 -12.94 5.19 -19.31
CA GLN A 215 -11.97 6.29 -19.26
C GLN A 215 -12.49 7.57 -19.92
N VAL A 216 -13.15 7.44 -21.08
CA VAL A 216 -13.74 8.58 -21.81
C VAL A 216 -14.87 9.21 -21.00
N SER A 217 -15.78 8.41 -20.45
CA SER A 217 -16.88 8.91 -19.60
C SER A 217 -16.39 9.69 -18.39
N GLN A 218 -15.35 9.19 -17.70
CA GLN A 218 -14.76 9.89 -16.56
C GLN A 218 -14.13 11.24 -16.98
N THR A 219 -13.45 11.25 -18.13
CA THR A 219 -12.83 12.48 -18.65
C THR A 219 -13.87 13.54 -18.99
N ILE A 220 -14.98 13.14 -19.63
CA ILE A 220 -16.10 14.02 -19.93
C ILE A 220 -16.72 14.57 -18.64
N SER A 221 -16.95 13.73 -17.64
CA SER A 221 -17.49 14.17 -16.35
C SER A 221 -16.59 15.21 -15.68
N ASN A 222 -15.28 14.98 -15.68
CA ASN A 222 -14.32 15.90 -15.07
C ASN A 222 -14.23 17.22 -15.84
N ALA A 223 -14.26 17.18 -17.19
CA ALA A 223 -14.21 18.37 -18.03
C ALA A 223 -15.49 19.23 -17.91
N THR A 224 -16.65 18.59 -17.85
CA THR A 224 -17.95 19.27 -17.71
C THR A 224 -18.00 20.13 -16.45
N ASN A 225 -17.39 19.69 -15.34
CA ASN A 225 -17.33 20.45 -14.08
C ASN A 225 -16.53 21.76 -14.17
N ILE A 226 -15.77 21.98 -15.24
CA ILE A 226 -14.88 23.13 -15.42
C ILE A 226 -15.48 24.15 -16.41
N VAL A 227 -16.37 23.70 -17.31
CA VAL A 227 -16.93 24.53 -18.37
C VAL A 227 -17.93 25.54 -17.80
N ARG A 228 -17.74 26.83 -18.13
CA ARG A 228 -18.61 27.93 -17.69
C ARG A 228 -19.59 28.41 -18.76
N ASP A 229 -19.47 27.92 -19.99
CA ASP A 229 -20.29 28.33 -21.13
C ASP A 229 -21.63 27.57 -21.15
N GLY A 230 -22.70 28.23 -20.73
CA GLY A 230 -24.04 27.65 -20.59
C GLY A 230 -24.67 27.14 -21.90
N PRO A 231 -24.66 27.91 -23.01
CA PRO A 231 -25.07 27.42 -24.33
C PRO A 231 -24.37 26.12 -24.75
N TYR A 232 -23.04 26.05 -24.61
CA TYR A 232 -22.29 24.84 -24.93
C TYR A 232 -22.68 23.64 -24.05
N LEU A 233 -22.93 23.86 -22.75
CA LEU A 233 -23.41 22.80 -21.85
C LEU A 233 -24.78 22.23 -22.26
N LYS A 234 -25.66 23.06 -22.84
CA LYS A 234 -26.95 22.58 -23.36
C LYS A 234 -26.77 21.68 -24.58
N ASP A 235 -25.90 22.07 -25.50
CA ASP A 235 -25.59 21.28 -26.69
C ASP A 235 -24.87 19.97 -26.31
N LEU A 236 -23.96 20.02 -25.32
CA LEU A 236 -23.28 18.86 -24.77
C LEU A 236 -24.26 17.89 -24.10
N LEU A 237 -25.21 18.39 -23.30
CA LEU A 237 -26.24 17.56 -22.66
C LEU A 237 -27.08 16.83 -23.71
N SER A 238 -27.52 17.52 -24.76
CA SER A 238 -28.27 16.89 -25.86
C SER A 238 -27.46 15.79 -26.54
N THR A 239 -26.16 16.01 -26.75
CA THR A 239 -25.25 15.03 -27.35
C THR A 239 -25.03 13.82 -26.44
N LEU A 240 -24.84 14.02 -25.13
CA LEU A 240 -24.67 12.93 -24.17
C LEU A 240 -25.93 12.09 -24.01
N GLN A 241 -27.12 12.70 -24.05
CA GLN A 241 -28.40 11.99 -24.04
C GLN A 241 -28.58 11.14 -25.29
N GLN A 242 -28.15 11.61 -26.48
CA GLN A 242 -28.16 10.80 -27.70
C GLN A 242 -27.25 9.58 -27.59
N VAL A 243 -26.04 9.76 -27.04
CA VAL A 243 -25.09 8.65 -26.81
C VAL A 243 -25.66 7.66 -25.79
N GLN A 244 -26.25 8.14 -24.70
CA GLN A 244 -26.90 7.31 -23.69
C GLN A 244 -28.00 6.44 -24.31
N ASN A 245 -28.90 7.04 -25.08
CA ASN A 245 -29.99 6.32 -25.73
C ASN A 245 -29.47 5.25 -26.70
N SER A 246 -28.44 5.57 -27.50
CA SER A 246 -27.83 4.60 -28.41
C SER A 246 -27.16 3.44 -27.67
N VAL A 247 -26.57 3.67 -26.49
CA VAL A 247 -26.03 2.58 -25.67
C VAL A 247 -27.13 1.72 -25.08
N LEU A 248 -28.22 2.33 -24.59
CA LEU A 248 -29.35 1.60 -23.99
C LEU A 248 -30.12 0.75 -25.02
N GLU A 249 -30.13 1.11 -26.31
CA GLU A 249 -30.67 0.26 -27.39
C GLU A 249 -29.97 -1.11 -27.49
N HIS A 250 -28.74 -1.22 -26.96
CA HIS A 250 -27.96 -2.46 -26.96
C HIS A 250 -28.00 -3.23 -25.63
N VAL A 251 -28.81 -2.78 -24.66
CA VAL A 251 -28.97 -3.41 -23.33
C VAL A 251 -30.39 -3.98 -23.21
N SER A 252 -30.56 -5.14 -22.57
CA SER A 252 -31.90 -5.74 -22.45
C SER A 252 -32.80 -4.94 -21.52
N SER A 253 -34.11 -4.94 -21.76
CA SER A 253 -35.08 -4.18 -20.95
C SER A 253 -35.10 -4.60 -19.47
N GLU A 254 -34.70 -5.83 -19.16
CA GLU A 254 -34.56 -6.34 -17.79
C GLU A 254 -33.33 -5.73 -17.08
N GLU A 255 -32.20 -5.63 -17.78
CA GLU A 255 -30.96 -5.01 -17.26
C GLU A 255 -31.09 -3.48 -17.12
N ILE A 256 -31.84 -2.83 -18.01
CA ILE A 256 -32.12 -1.38 -17.91
C ILE A 256 -32.93 -1.08 -16.64
N ALA A 257 -33.94 -1.90 -16.31
CA ALA A 257 -34.75 -1.72 -15.11
C ALA A 257 -33.90 -1.84 -13.82
N GLU A 258 -32.93 -2.75 -13.78
CA GLU A 258 -31.99 -2.89 -12.64
C GLU A 258 -31.05 -1.67 -12.51
N ILE A 259 -30.62 -1.09 -13.64
CA ILE A 259 -29.80 0.13 -13.65
C ILE A 259 -30.61 1.34 -13.19
N GLU A 260 -31.84 1.50 -13.69
CA GLU A 260 -32.74 2.61 -13.31
C GLU A 260 -33.17 2.53 -11.84
N GLU A 261 -33.44 1.34 -11.30
CA GLU A 261 -33.74 1.15 -9.88
C GLU A 261 -32.54 1.48 -8.97
N SER A 262 -31.32 1.31 -9.49
CA SER A 262 -30.07 1.69 -8.80
C SER A 262 -29.81 3.20 -8.82
N ILE A 263 -30.25 3.91 -9.88
CA ILE A 263 -30.12 5.36 -10.00
C ILE A 263 -31.25 6.09 -9.25
N GLY A 264 -32.48 5.54 -9.24
CA GLY A 264 -33.67 6.13 -8.59
C GLY A 264 -33.60 6.24 -7.06
N LYS A 265 -32.56 5.71 -6.40
CA LYS A 265 -32.32 5.91 -4.95
C LYS A 265 -31.44 7.14 -4.65
N GLN A 266 -30.95 7.85 -5.67
CA GLN A 266 -30.36 9.18 -5.54
C GLN A 266 -31.37 10.23 -6.03
N GLU A 267 -32.50 10.38 -5.33
CA GLU A 267 -33.37 11.55 -5.56
C GLU A 267 -32.64 12.82 -5.11
N TYR A 268 -32.57 13.76 -6.05
CA TYR A 268 -32.23 15.16 -5.89
C TYR A 268 -33.09 15.79 -4.76
N ASN A 269 -32.44 16.18 -3.66
CA ASN A 269 -33.04 17.00 -2.61
C ASN A 269 -32.84 18.49 -2.97
N PRO A 270 -33.89 19.26 -3.35
CA PRO A 270 -33.74 20.65 -3.79
C PRO A 270 -33.45 21.62 -2.65
N ASP A 271 -33.56 21.19 -1.38
CA ASP A 271 -33.69 22.09 -0.23
C ASP A 271 -32.38 22.38 0.52
N MET A 272 -31.22 22.22 -0.13
CA MET A 272 -29.90 22.46 0.47
C MET A 272 -28.99 23.35 -0.40
N ASN A 273 -29.56 24.34 -1.08
CA ASN A 273 -28.74 25.38 -1.73
C ASN A 273 -29.33 26.80 -1.75
N GLU A 274 -30.41 27.06 -1.01
CA GLU A 274 -30.71 28.42 -0.56
C GLU A 274 -30.21 28.55 0.88
N VAL A 275 -29.63 29.70 1.22
CA VAL A 275 -28.90 29.98 2.47
C VAL A 275 -27.45 29.46 2.47
N THR A 276 -26.61 29.97 1.57
CA THR A 276 -25.41 30.76 1.95
C THR A 276 -24.84 31.51 0.72
N ILE A 277 -25.66 32.35 0.06
CA ILE A 277 -25.16 33.41 -0.84
C ILE A 277 -25.92 34.70 -0.52
N GLU A 278 -25.83 35.15 0.73
CA GLU A 278 -26.20 36.51 1.14
C GLU A 278 -25.24 37.04 2.20
N ILE A 279 -23.94 36.72 2.12
CA ILE A 279 -22.92 37.43 2.91
C ILE A 279 -21.62 37.51 2.11
N GLU A 280 -21.63 38.15 0.93
CA GLU A 280 -20.39 38.71 0.35
C GLU A 280 -20.59 39.75 -0.77
N ILE A 281 -21.81 40.27 -0.98
CA ILE A 281 -22.03 41.38 -1.94
C ILE A 281 -22.21 42.75 -1.26
N GLU A 282 -22.47 42.82 0.05
CA GLU A 282 -22.61 44.12 0.76
C GLU A 282 -21.32 44.71 1.37
N LYS A 283 -20.15 44.06 1.20
CA LYS A 283 -18.87 44.57 1.73
C LYS A 283 -17.91 45.16 0.71
N GLN A 284 -18.30 45.26 -0.57
CA GLN A 284 -17.50 45.94 -1.60
C GLN A 284 -18.11 47.24 -2.14
N GLU A 285 -19.34 47.62 -1.76
CA GLU A 285 -19.93 48.92 -2.18
C GLU A 285 -19.94 50.01 -1.09
N ASN A 286 -19.44 49.73 0.12
CA ASN A 286 -19.37 50.73 1.21
C ASN A 286 -17.94 51.16 1.62
N THR A 287 -16.95 50.96 0.73
CA THR A 287 -15.58 51.47 0.94
C THR A 287 -15.13 52.49 -0.12
N GLU A 288 -16.06 53.16 -0.81
CA GLU A 288 -15.76 54.31 -1.67
C GLU A 288 -16.60 55.58 -1.38
N PHE A 289 -17.32 55.66 -0.26
CA PHE A 289 -18.13 56.85 0.08
C PHE A 289 -17.82 57.50 1.44
N ASN A 290 -16.54 57.54 1.83
CA ASN A 290 -16.09 58.37 2.96
C ASN A 290 -14.65 58.88 2.79
N GLN A 291 -14.40 59.60 1.69
CA GLN A 291 -13.36 60.64 1.60
C GLN A 291 -13.80 61.74 0.62
N CYS A 292 -14.82 62.53 0.98
CA CYS A 292 -15.03 63.92 0.52
C CYS A 292 -16.28 64.51 1.21
N GLU A 293 -16.10 64.99 2.44
CA GLU A 293 -16.51 66.33 2.95
C GLU A 293 -16.20 66.44 4.45
#